data_AF-A0A229GKR4-F1
#
_entry.id   AF-A0A229GKR4-F1
#
_cell.length_a   1.000
_cell.length_b   1.000
_cell.length_c   1.000
_cell.angle_alpha   90.00
_cell.angle_beta   90.00
_cell.angle_gamma   90.00
#
_symmetry.space_group_name_H-M   'P 1'
#
loop_
_entity.id
_entity.type
_entity.pdbx_description
1 polymer ?
#
loop_
_entity_poly.entity_id
_entity_poly.type
_entity_poly.pdbx_seq_one_letter_code
_entity_poly.pdbx_strand_id
1 'polypeptide(L)'
;MDWAALLGGALFGFLGGMVAAWRIASVEAAKAWAGDLRHRFKVKQADREKTQQLRHARLDDNHQAELQRSEDERKQAEKARENERRRIKRAHAELKKALQTANESVGTYTTALFINLLKGEVPPETILEEINKLDRHRLLLKELQGHLERLSGLGISINHRIKDWRDPLREDLRELAKAITSKTEEYAKLLSQHQGGS
;
A
#
# COMPACT_ATOMS: atom_id res chain seq x y z
N MET A 1 -59.61 86.80 46.99
CA MET A 1 -59.19 85.48 46.48
C MET A 1 -57.88 85.67 45.75
N ASP A 2 -56.84 84.94 46.15
CA ASP A 2 -55.48 85.14 45.65
C ASP A 2 -55.22 84.24 44.42
N TRP A 3 -55.62 84.75 43.26
CA TRP A 3 -55.56 84.04 41.97
C TRP A 3 -54.13 83.70 41.52
N ALA A 4 -53.12 84.43 42.02
CA ALA A 4 -51.71 84.20 41.71
C ALA A 4 -51.19 82.88 42.30
N ALA A 5 -51.66 82.49 43.50
CA ALA A 5 -51.29 81.22 44.13
C ALA A 5 -51.91 80.01 43.39
N LEU A 6 -53.13 80.16 42.88
CA LEU A 6 -53.83 79.14 42.08
C LEU A 6 -53.18 78.94 40.70
N LEU A 7 -52.83 80.04 40.02
CA LEU A 7 -52.14 79.98 38.73
C LEU A 7 -50.70 79.48 38.88
N GLY A 8 -49.98 79.90 39.94
CA GLY A 8 -48.65 79.39 40.26
C GLY A 8 -48.66 77.90 40.58
N GLY A 9 -49.58 77.43 41.42
CA GLY A 9 -49.71 76.01 41.76
C GLY A 9 -50.03 75.13 40.55
N ALA A 10 -50.91 75.59 39.64
CA ALA A 10 -51.22 74.88 38.40
C ALA A 10 -50.03 74.80 37.44
N LEU A 11 -49.26 75.90 37.30
CA LEU A 11 -48.09 75.95 36.43
C LEU A 11 -46.96 75.05 36.96
N PHE A 12 -46.70 75.07 38.27
CA PHE A 12 -45.71 74.18 38.91
C PHE A 12 -46.16 72.71 38.89
N GLY A 13 -47.45 72.43 39.04
CA GLY A 13 -48.00 71.08 38.90
C GLY A 13 -47.85 70.54 37.47
N PHE A 14 -48.11 71.37 36.46
CA PHE A 14 -47.95 70.98 35.05
C PHE A 14 -46.48 70.76 34.68
N LEU A 15 -45.59 71.69 35.04
CA LEU A 15 -44.15 71.58 34.80
C LEU A 15 -43.54 70.38 35.56
N GLY A 16 -43.96 70.17 36.81
CA GLY A 16 -43.57 69.00 37.60
C GLY A 16 -44.04 67.68 36.98
N GLY A 17 -45.29 67.65 36.49
CA GLY A 17 -45.86 66.51 35.77
C GLY A 17 -45.13 66.22 34.46
N MET A 18 -44.76 67.25 33.70
CA MET A 18 -43.99 67.12 32.46
C MET A 18 -42.58 66.57 32.70
N VAL A 19 -41.89 67.06 33.72
CA VAL A 19 -40.55 66.56 34.09
C VAL A 19 -40.63 65.11 34.59
N ALA A 20 -41.65 64.77 35.39
CA ALA A 20 -41.88 63.40 35.82
C ALA A 20 -42.16 62.47 34.63
N ALA A 21 -43.04 62.87 33.71
CA ALA A 21 -43.35 62.12 32.50
C ALA A 21 -42.11 61.96 31.59
N TRP A 22 -41.31 63.01 31.42
CA TRP A 22 -40.08 62.94 30.65
C TRP A 22 -39.06 62.00 31.29
N ARG A 23 -38.94 62.02 32.63
CA ARG A 23 -38.03 61.13 33.37
C ARG A 23 -38.46 59.67 33.26
N ILE A 24 -39.76 59.39 33.34
CA ILE A 24 -40.33 58.04 33.18
C ILE A 24 -40.08 57.55 31.76
N ALA A 25 -40.41 58.35 30.75
CA ALA A 25 -40.19 58.03 29.34
C ALA A 25 -38.70 57.81 29.02
N SER A 26 -37.81 58.60 29.60
CA SER A 26 -36.36 58.47 29.43
C SER A 26 -35.83 57.17 30.04
N VAL A 27 -36.32 56.80 31.22
CA VAL A 27 -35.94 55.55 31.90
C VAL A 27 -36.47 54.33 31.15
N GLU A 28 -37.68 54.38 30.61
CA GLU A 28 -38.23 53.32 29.77
C GLU A 28 -37.48 53.19 28.45
N ALA A 29 -37.15 54.30 27.79
CA ALA A 29 -36.32 54.29 26.59
C ALA A 29 -34.91 53.72 26.86
N ALA A 30 -34.29 54.09 27.99
CA ALA A 30 -33.00 53.55 28.40
C ALA A 30 -33.06 52.04 28.70
N LYS A 31 -34.13 51.56 29.34
CA LYS A 31 -34.36 50.13 29.56
C LYS A 31 -34.56 49.37 28.26
N ALA A 32 -35.31 49.93 27.31
CA ALA A 32 -35.51 49.34 25.99
C ALA A 32 -34.19 49.23 25.21
N TRP A 33 -33.35 50.28 25.25
CA TRP A 33 -32.02 50.28 24.64
C TRP A 33 -31.05 49.30 25.29
N ALA A 34 -31.07 49.20 26.62
CA ALA A 34 -30.27 48.21 27.35
C ALA A 34 -30.68 46.78 27.00
N GLY A 35 -32.00 46.54 26.83
CA GLY A 35 -32.54 45.29 26.33
C GLY A 35 -32.05 44.95 24.92
N ASP A 36 -32.13 45.91 23.98
CA ASP A 36 -31.67 45.72 22.60
C ASP A 36 -30.15 45.49 22.51
N LEU A 37 -29.35 46.25 23.26
CA LEU A 37 -27.89 46.06 23.33
C LEU A 37 -27.52 44.67 23.88
N ARG A 38 -28.19 44.23 24.94
CA ARG A 38 -27.97 42.90 25.52
C ARG A 38 -28.39 41.80 24.58
N HIS A 39 -29.48 41.97 23.83
CA HIS A 39 -29.92 41.05 22.79
C HIS A 39 -28.88 40.97 21.66
N ARG A 40 -28.43 42.10 21.12
CA ARG A 40 -27.40 42.16 20.05
C ARG A 40 -26.09 41.53 20.49
N PHE A 41 -25.68 41.74 21.74
CA PHE A 41 -24.48 41.11 22.28
C PHE A 41 -24.62 39.59 22.36
N LYS A 42 -25.76 39.08 22.86
CA LYS A 42 -26.05 37.64 22.91
C LYS A 42 -26.08 37.01 21.51
N VAL A 43 -26.68 37.69 20.53
CA VAL A 43 -26.70 37.21 19.13
C VAL A 43 -25.27 37.13 18.57
N LYS A 44 -24.45 38.18 18.75
CA LYS A 44 -23.05 38.17 18.30
C LYS A 44 -22.21 37.11 19.00
N GLN A 45 -22.46 36.86 20.29
CA GLN A 45 -21.76 35.82 21.04
C GLN A 45 -22.15 34.43 20.53
N ALA A 46 -23.45 34.16 20.34
CA ALA A 46 -23.93 32.90 19.79
C ALA A 46 -23.40 32.64 18.37
N ASP A 47 -23.30 33.65 17.51
CA ASP A 47 -22.69 33.51 16.18
C ASP A 47 -21.18 33.19 16.25
N ARG A 48 -20.45 33.80 17.19
CA ARG A 48 -19.03 33.48 17.43
C ARG A 48 -18.85 32.05 17.91
N GLU A 49 -19.68 31.60 18.85
CA GLU A 49 -19.65 30.23 19.37
C GLU A 49 -19.99 29.22 18.27
N LYS A 50 -21.03 29.47 17.47
CA LYS A 50 -21.39 28.62 16.32
C LYS A 50 -20.28 28.55 15.27
N THR A 51 -19.66 29.68 14.93
CA THR A 51 -18.56 29.69 13.95
C THR A 51 -17.30 29.01 14.48
N GLN A 52 -17.01 29.10 15.78
CA GLN A 52 -15.94 28.33 16.41
C GLN A 52 -16.24 26.83 16.40
N GLN A 53 -17.44 26.41 16.78
CA GLN A 53 -17.86 25.00 16.74
C GLN A 53 -17.76 24.41 15.32
N LEU A 54 -18.22 25.13 14.31
CA LEU A 54 -18.10 24.71 12.91
C LEU A 54 -16.64 24.60 12.44
N ARG A 55 -15.75 25.47 12.94
CA ARG A 55 -14.32 25.39 12.62
C ARG A 55 -13.66 24.19 13.29
N HIS A 56 -13.97 23.93 14.56
CA HIS A 56 -13.47 22.76 15.27
C HIS A 56 -13.95 21.46 14.61
N ALA A 57 -15.24 21.34 14.30
CA ALA A 57 -15.78 20.17 13.60
C ALA A 57 -15.08 19.92 12.24
N ARG A 58 -14.83 20.98 11.44
CA ARG A 58 -14.09 20.84 10.18
C ARG A 58 -12.62 20.42 10.38
N LEU A 59 -11.98 20.87 11.46
CA LEU A 59 -10.62 20.46 11.79
C LEU A 59 -10.57 19.00 12.22
N ASP A 60 -11.55 18.55 13.01
CA ASP A 60 -11.67 17.15 13.44
C ASP A 60 -11.94 16.23 12.25
N ASP A 61 -12.84 16.62 11.33
CA ASP A 61 -13.12 15.88 10.08
C ASP A 61 -11.86 15.75 9.20
N ASN A 62 -11.10 16.84 9.06
CA ASN A 62 -9.85 16.84 8.30
C ASN A 62 -8.80 15.95 8.97
N HIS A 63 -8.68 16.00 10.29
CA HIS A 63 -7.74 15.18 11.04
C HIS A 63 -8.08 13.70 10.94
N GLN A 64 -9.36 13.34 11.04
CA GLN A 64 -9.83 11.97 10.83
C GLN A 64 -9.57 11.49 9.39
N ALA A 65 -9.82 12.34 8.39
CA ALA A 65 -9.53 12.00 6.99
C ALA A 65 -8.02 11.80 6.74
N GLU A 66 -7.16 12.58 7.39
CA GLU A 66 -5.70 12.45 7.30
C GLU A 66 -5.19 11.17 7.98
N LEU A 67 -5.74 10.83 9.15
CA LEU A 67 -5.46 9.56 9.83
C LEU A 67 -5.88 8.37 8.97
N GLN A 68 -7.07 8.41 8.36
CA GLN A 68 -7.54 7.36 7.45
C GLN A 68 -6.62 7.19 6.23
N ARG A 69 -6.18 8.28 5.60
CA ARG A 69 -5.24 8.22 4.47
C ARG A 69 -3.92 7.60 4.89
N SER A 70 -3.37 7.98 6.04
CA SER A 70 -2.13 7.42 6.59
C SER A 70 -2.27 5.92 6.88
N GLU A 71 -3.39 5.49 7.44
CA GLU A 71 -3.68 4.07 7.65
C GLU A 71 -3.80 3.29 6.34
N ASP A 72 -4.47 3.86 5.34
CA ASP A 72 -4.63 3.23 4.02
C ASP A 72 -3.30 3.13 3.28
N GLU A 73 -2.44 4.16 3.36
CA GLU A 73 -1.08 4.13 2.83
C GLU A 73 -0.23 3.05 3.51
N ARG A 74 -0.33 2.91 4.84
CA ARG A 74 0.35 1.84 5.59
C ARG A 74 -0.14 0.46 5.16
N LYS A 75 -1.45 0.26 5.07
CA LYS A 75 -2.05 -1.01 4.61
C LYS A 75 -1.65 -1.33 3.16
N GLN A 76 -1.57 -0.34 2.27
CA GLN A 76 -1.10 -0.53 0.91
C GLN A 76 0.38 -0.90 0.86
N ALA A 77 1.23 -0.23 1.65
CA ALA A 77 2.65 -0.55 1.75
C ALA A 77 2.88 -1.96 2.31
N GLU A 78 2.13 -2.37 3.32
CA GLU A 78 2.17 -3.73 3.87
C GLU A 78 1.74 -4.78 2.86
N LYS A 79 0.63 -4.54 2.14
CA LYS A 79 0.18 -5.43 1.04
C LYS A 79 1.22 -5.55 -0.05
N ALA A 80 1.88 -4.46 -0.43
CA ALA A 80 2.95 -4.46 -1.42
C ALA A 80 4.15 -5.30 -0.95
N ARG A 81 4.58 -5.12 0.31
CA ARG A 81 5.66 -5.92 0.93
C ARG A 81 5.30 -7.41 1.00
N GLU A 82 4.07 -7.75 1.35
CA GLU A 82 3.62 -9.14 1.41
C GLU A 82 3.56 -9.78 0.02
N ASN A 83 3.06 -9.04 -0.98
CA ASN A 83 3.04 -9.49 -2.37
C ASN A 83 4.45 -9.75 -2.91
N GLU A 84 5.40 -8.86 -2.62
CA GLU A 84 6.80 -9.06 -2.99
C GLU A 84 7.40 -10.30 -2.31
N ARG A 85 7.16 -10.48 -1.00
CA ARG A 85 7.60 -11.68 -0.28
C ARG A 85 7.01 -12.96 -0.89
N ARG A 86 5.74 -12.94 -1.28
CA ARG A 86 5.08 -14.07 -1.95
C ARG A 86 5.70 -14.33 -3.33
N ARG A 87 6.04 -13.28 -4.09
CA ARG A 87 6.74 -13.39 -5.38
C ARG A 87 8.11 -14.05 -5.20
N ILE A 88 8.94 -13.53 -4.28
CA ILE A 88 10.27 -14.06 -3.98
C ILE A 88 10.18 -15.53 -3.54
N LYS A 89 9.20 -15.89 -2.71
CA LYS A 89 9.00 -17.28 -2.27
C LYS A 89 8.66 -18.21 -3.44
N ARG A 90 7.79 -17.79 -4.36
CA ARG A 90 7.44 -18.56 -5.57
C ARG A 90 8.65 -18.71 -6.49
N ALA A 91 9.37 -17.62 -6.73
CA ALA A 91 10.61 -17.59 -7.50
C ALA A 91 11.66 -18.56 -6.94
N HIS A 92 11.93 -18.51 -5.64
CA HIS A 92 12.89 -19.39 -5.00
C HIS A 92 12.48 -20.87 -5.05
N ALA A 93 11.18 -21.16 -4.88
CA ALA A 93 10.67 -22.52 -5.02
C ALA A 93 10.85 -23.06 -6.45
N GLU A 94 10.63 -22.21 -7.45
CA GLU A 94 10.83 -22.56 -8.85
C GLU A 94 12.32 -22.73 -9.19
N LEU A 95 13.19 -21.86 -8.67
CA LEU A 95 14.65 -21.97 -8.80
C LEU A 95 15.18 -23.29 -8.24
N LYS A 96 14.66 -23.75 -7.09
CA LYS A 96 15.05 -25.04 -6.51
C LYS A 96 14.68 -26.23 -7.42
N LYS A 97 13.49 -26.21 -8.03
CA LYS A 97 13.08 -27.24 -8.98
C LYS A 97 13.96 -27.20 -10.23
N ALA A 98 14.14 -26.00 -10.79
CA ALA A 98 15.02 -25.80 -11.94
C ALA A 98 16.44 -26.31 -11.68
N LEU A 99 16.98 -26.08 -10.48
CA LEU A 99 18.30 -26.55 -10.08
C LEU A 99 18.38 -28.08 -10.02
N GLN A 100 17.37 -28.72 -9.43
CA GLN A 100 17.31 -30.18 -9.39
C GLN A 100 17.28 -30.75 -10.81
N THR A 101 16.38 -30.25 -11.67
CA THR A 101 16.27 -30.69 -13.07
C THR A 101 17.56 -30.42 -13.84
N ALA A 102 18.23 -29.29 -13.62
CA ALA A 102 19.51 -28.96 -14.25
C ALA A 102 20.61 -29.95 -13.84
N ASN A 103 20.75 -30.24 -12.55
CA ASN A 103 21.73 -31.22 -12.07
C ASN A 103 21.44 -32.63 -12.59
N GLU A 104 20.18 -33.05 -12.62
CA GLU A 104 19.76 -34.32 -13.21
C GLU A 104 20.05 -34.36 -14.72
N SER A 105 19.84 -33.27 -15.45
CA SER A 105 20.16 -33.18 -16.88
C SER A 105 21.66 -33.35 -17.14
N VAL A 106 22.52 -32.75 -16.31
CA VAL A 106 23.99 -32.92 -16.40
C VAL A 106 24.41 -34.35 -16.06
N GLY A 107 23.76 -34.98 -15.09
CA GLY A 107 24.04 -36.35 -14.64
C GLY A 107 23.58 -37.43 -15.62
N THR A 108 22.49 -37.17 -16.34
CA THR A 108 21.91 -38.07 -17.36
C THR A 108 22.38 -37.76 -18.78
N TYR A 109 23.35 -36.84 -18.93
CA TYR A 109 23.86 -36.44 -20.23
C TYR A 109 24.37 -37.65 -21.03
N THR A 110 23.72 -37.88 -22.17
CA THR A 110 24.09 -38.87 -23.17
C THR A 110 23.60 -38.36 -24.52
N THR A 111 24.22 -38.79 -25.61
CA THR A 111 23.87 -38.32 -26.96
C THR A 111 23.57 -39.48 -27.88
N ALA A 112 22.76 -39.24 -28.91
CA ALA A 112 22.47 -40.24 -29.94
C ALA A 112 23.76 -40.68 -30.67
N LEU A 113 24.73 -39.77 -30.82
CA LEU A 113 26.04 -40.07 -31.38
C LEU A 113 26.82 -41.05 -30.49
N PHE A 114 26.84 -40.83 -29.17
CA PHE A 114 27.48 -41.74 -28.23
C PHE A 114 26.86 -43.14 -28.29
N ILE A 115 25.54 -43.25 -28.26
CA ILE A 115 24.84 -44.54 -28.38
C ILE A 115 25.18 -45.24 -29.69
N ASN A 116 25.24 -44.51 -30.80
CA ASN A 116 25.61 -45.09 -32.10
C ASN A 116 27.06 -45.56 -32.13
N LEU A 117 27.98 -44.91 -31.41
CA LEU A 117 29.37 -45.38 -31.27
C LEU A 117 29.45 -46.68 -30.46
N LEU A 118 28.58 -46.90 -29.48
CA LEU A 118 28.56 -48.13 -28.68
C LEU A 118 27.99 -49.34 -29.44
N LYS A 119 27.26 -49.13 -30.54
CA LYS A 119 26.69 -50.21 -31.34
C LYS A 119 27.80 -51.00 -32.03
N GLY A 120 28.07 -52.20 -31.53
CA GLY A 120 29.02 -53.15 -32.11
C GLY A 120 30.05 -53.70 -31.11
N GLU A 121 30.36 -52.93 -30.07
CA GLU A 121 31.38 -53.30 -29.07
C GLU A 121 30.77 -53.66 -27.71
N VAL A 122 29.51 -53.29 -27.47
CA VAL A 122 28.87 -53.34 -26.15
C VAL A 122 27.62 -54.23 -26.18
N PRO A 123 27.32 -54.97 -25.08
CA PRO A 123 26.10 -55.74 -24.96
C PRO A 123 24.82 -54.92 -25.24
N PRO A 124 23.81 -55.53 -25.87
CA PRO A 124 22.57 -54.84 -26.24
C PRO A 124 21.81 -54.28 -25.03
N GLU A 125 21.95 -54.89 -23.84
CA GLU A 125 21.35 -54.44 -22.59
C GLU A 125 21.88 -53.06 -22.17
N THR A 126 23.19 -52.85 -22.22
CA THR A 126 23.82 -51.56 -21.91
C THR A 126 23.46 -50.49 -22.93
N ILE A 127 23.29 -50.86 -24.20
CA ILE A 127 22.81 -49.94 -25.24
C ILE A 127 21.38 -49.50 -24.95
N LEU A 128 20.51 -50.43 -24.51
CA LEU A 128 19.14 -50.13 -24.11
C LEU A 128 19.08 -49.18 -22.90
N GLU A 129 19.97 -49.37 -21.92
CA GLU A 129 20.10 -48.46 -20.78
C GLU A 129 20.49 -47.05 -21.20
N GLU A 130 21.44 -46.89 -22.12
CA GLU A 130 21.83 -45.59 -22.65
C GLU A 130 20.72 -44.93 -23.48
N ILE A 131 19.93 -45.70 -24.22
CA ILE A 131 18.72 -45.21 -24.90
C ILE A 131 17.72 -44.68 -23.88
N ASN A 132 17.45 -45.42 -22.81
CA ASN A 132 16.55 -44.97 -21.74
C ASN A 132 17.07 -43.69 -21.05
N LYS A 133 18.39 -43.58 -20.84
CA LYS A 133 19.02 -42.34 -20.34
C LYS A 133 18.81 -41.18 -21.31
N LEU A 134 18.94 -41.39 -22.62
CA LEU A 134 18.72 -40.35 -23.63
C LEU A 134 17.29 -39.84 -23.61
N ASP A 135 16.30 -40.73 -23.52
CA ASP A 135 14.90 -40.34 -23.47
C ASP A 135 14.58 -39.57 -22.18
N ARG A 136 15.12 -40.01 -21.04
CA ARG A 136 15.03 -39.26 -19.79
C ARG A 136 15.71 -37.90 -19.88
N HIS A 137 16.90 -37.83 -20.48
CA HIS A 137 17.63 -36.59 -20.67
C HIS A 137 16.81 -35.58 -21.48
N ARG A 138 16.20 -36.02 -22.59
CA ARG A 138 15.32 -35.17 -23.42
C ARG A 138 14.10 -34.65 -22.66
N LEU A 139 13.50 -35.46 -21.79
CA LEU A 139 12.40 -35.01 -20.92
C LEU A 139 12.88 -33.93 -19.95
N LEU A 140 14.01 -34.15 -19.29
CA LEU A 140 14.60 -33.18 -18.36
C LEU A 140 14.94 -31.85 -19.04
N LEU A 141 15.43 -31.87 -20.28
CA LEU A 141 15.70 -30.64 -21.04
C LEU A 141 14.42 -29.83 -21.31
N LYS A 142 13.31 -30.50 -21.65
CA LYS A 142 12.01 -29.83 -21.83
C LYS A 142 11.49 -29.24 -20.52
N GLU A 143 11.60 -29.99 -19.42
CA GLU A 143 11.21 -29.50 -18.10
C GLU A 143 12.06 -28.30 -17.69
N LEU A 144 13.37 -28.37 -17.90
CA LEU A 144 14.32 -27.29 -17.59
C LEU A 144 13.99 -26.03 -18.39
N GLN A 145 13.67 -26.16 -19.68
CA GLN A 145 13.21 -25.03 -20.49
C GLN A 145 11.92 -24.42 -19.91
N GLY A 146 10.93 -25.25 -19.56
CA GLY A 146 9.69 -24.76 -18.93
C GLY A 146 9.91 -24.13 -17.56
N HIS A 147 10.94 -24.54 -16.81
CA HIS A 147 11.34 -23.87 -15.57
C HIS A 147 11.94 -22.49 -15.86
N LEU A 148 12.81 -22.36 -16.86
CA LEU A 148 13.39 -21.07 -17.26
C LEU A 148 12.33 -20.07 -17.74
N GLU A 149 11.33 -20.54 -18.49
CA GLU A 149 10.20 -19.71 -18.93
C GLU A 149 9.36 -19.23 -17.73
N ARG A 150 9.06 -20.12 -16.77
CA ARG A 150 8.34 -19.74 -15.54
C ARG A 150 9.13 -18.74 -14.69
N LEU A 151 10.45 -18.93 -14.58
CA LEU A 151 11.34 -18.01 -13.89
C LEU A 151 11.37 -16.64 -14.56
N SER A 152 11.43 -16.59 -15.90
CA SER A 152 11.33 -15.35 -16.67
C SER A 152 10.01 -14.61 -16.39
N GLY A 153 8.89 -15.34 -16.37
CA GLY A 153 7.58 -14.78 -16.00
C GLY A 153 7.49 -14.26 -14.56
N LEU A 154 8.37 -14.73 -13.66
CA LEU A 154 8.53 -14.22 -12.30
C LEU A 154 9.53 -13.05 -12.20
N GLY A 155 10.09 -12.59 -13.33
CA GLY A 155 11.07 -11.51 -13.40
C GLY A 155 12.52 -11.95 -13.23
N ILE A 156 12.81 -13.25 -13.34
CA ILE A 156 14.16 -13.81 -13.16
C ILE A 156 14.71 -14.27 -14.50
N SER A 157 15.68 -13.51 -15.02
CA SER A 157 16.43 -13.92 -16.20
C SER A 157 17.68 -14.69 -15.80
N ILE A 158 17.85 -15.88 -16.37
CA ILE A 158 19.07 -16.69 -16.26
C ILE A 158 19.70 -16.75 -17.64
N ASN A 159 20.86 -16.12 -17.79
CA ASN A 159 21.59 -16.12 -19.05
C ASN A 159 22.26 -17.48 -19.28
N HIS A 160 22.13 -18.01 -20.49
CA HIS A 160 22.78 -19.26 -20.90
C HIS A 160 23.23 -19.18 -22.36
N ARG A 161 24.19 -20.03 -22.72
CA ARG A 161 24.78 -20.10 -24.07
C ARG A 161 24.15 -21.16 -24.98
N ILE A 162 23.24 -21.97 -24.42
CA ILE A 162 22.55 -23.04 -25.15
C ILE A 162 21.78 -22.44 -26.33
N LYS A 163 22.24 -22.75 -27.55
CA LYS A 163 21.60 -22.34 -28.81
C LYS A 163 20.58 -23.37 -29.30
N ASP A 164 20.91 -24.65 -29.14
CA ASP A 164 20.03 -25.76 -29.48
C ASP A 164 19.74 -26.60 -28.24
N TRP A 165 18.46 -26.64 -27.86
CA TRP A 165 17.95 -27.42 -26.73
C TRP A 165 17.71 -28.90 -27.07
N ARG A 166 17.83 -29.29 -28.34
CA ARG A 166 17.68 -30.69 -28.77
C ARG A 166 18.90 -31.53 -28.42
N ASP A 167 20.07 -30.92 -28.45
CA ASP A 167 21.36 -31.56 -28.14
C ASP A 167 22.35 -30.54 -27.54
N PRO A 168 22.08 -30.02 -26.33
CA PRO A 168 22.93 -29.04 -25.68
C PRO A 168 24.25 -29.69 -25.25
N LEU A 169 25.34 -28.93 -25.34
CA LEU A 169 26.63 -29.41 -24.86
C LEU A 169 26.61 -29.61 -23.34
N ARG A 170 27.26 -30.67 -22.87
CA ARG A 170 27.36 -30.96 -21.42
C ARG A 170 27.90 -29.78 -20.62
N GLU A 171 28.87 -29.04 -21.17
CA GLU A 171 29.46 -27.89 -20.49
C GLU A 171 28.49 -26.72 -20.41
N ASP A 172 27.69 -26.46 -21.45
CA ASP A 172 26.64 -25.43 -21.41
C ASP A 172 25.58 -25.75 -20.34
N LEU A 173 25.21 -27.03 -20.18
CA LEU A 173 24.30 -27.46 -19.12
C LEU A 173 24.90 -27.28 -17.72
N ARG A 174 26.21 -27.51 -17.57
CA ARG A 174 26.93 -27.25 -16.31
C ARG A 174 27.01 -25.76 -15.99
N GLU A 175 27.29 -24.93 -16.98
CA GLU A 175 27.27 -23.47 -16.82
C GLU A 175 25.88 -22.99 -16.41
N LEU A 176 24.83 -23.51 -17.05
CA LEU A 176 23.44 -23.22 -16.69
C LEU A 176 23.11 -23.65 -15.25
N ALA A 177 23.50 -24.86 -14.85
CA ALA A 177 23.30 -25.33 -13.47
C ALA A 177 23.99 -24.41 -12.45
N LYS A 178 25.22 -23.97 -12.71
CA LYS A 178 25.93 -22.99 -11.87
C LYS A 178 25.21 -21.65 -11.79
N ALA A 179 24.69 -21.16 -12.92
CA ALA A 179 23.93 -19.91 -12.96
C ALA A 179 22.65 -20.01 -12.13
N ILE A 180 21.92 -21.12 -12.25
CA ILE A 180 20.73 -21.41 -11.43
C ILE A 180 21.11 -21.49 -9.93
N THR A 181 22.20 -22.18 -9.58
CA THR A 181 22.68 -22.26 -8.19
C THR A 181 22.91 -20.86 -7.61
N SER A 182 23.67 -20.02 -8.33
CA SER A 182 23.97 -18.65 -7.90
C SER A 182 22.70 -17.84 -7.65
N LYS A 183 21.71 -17.91 -8.56
CA LYS A 183 20.41 -17.24 -8.40
C LYS A 183 19.59 -17.82 -7.25
N THR A 184 19.66 -19.12 -7.04
CA THR A 184 18.97 -19.79 -5.92
C THR A 184 19.50 -19.29 -4.58
N GLU A 185 20.83 -19.15 -4.44
CA GLU A 185 21.47 -18.62 -3.23
C GLU A 185 21.14 -17.14 -3.01
N GLU A 186 21.10 -16.32 -4.06
CA GLU A 186 20.69 -14.93 -4.01
C GLU A 186 19.26 -14.80 -3.45
N TYR A 187 18.31 -15.58 -4.00
CA TYR A 187 16.93 -15.57 -3.55
C TYR A 187 16.72 -16.19 -2.17
N ALA A 188 17.57 -17.14 -1.76
CA ALA A 188 17.57 -17.65 -0.39
C ALA A 188 17.97 -16.57 0.62
N LYS A 189 18.97 -15.73 0.29
CA LYS A 189 19.38 -14.59 1.11
C LYS A 189 18.30 -13.51 1.17
N LEU A 190 17.63 -13.20 0.06
CA LEU A 190 16.50 -12.26 0.06
C LEU A 190 15.36 -12.75 0.97
N LEU A 191 15.06 -14.06 0.93
CA LEU A 191 14.04 -14.64 1.81
C LEU A 191 14.41 -14.55 3.29
N SER A 192 15.67 -14.76 3.66
CA SER A 192 16.10 -14.66 5.06
C SER A 192 16.05 -13.21 5.57
N GLN A 193 16.42 -12.23 4.73
CA GLN A 193 16.28 -10.80 5.05
C GLN A 193 14.82 -10.40 5.29
N HIS A 194 13.88 -10.92 4.48
CA HIS A 194 12.45 -10.69 4.67
C HIS A 194 11.82 -11.44 5.85
N GLN A 195 12.53 -12.40 6.45
CA GLN A 195 12.08 -13.14 7.64
C GLN A 195 12.69 -12.59 8.94
N GLY A 196 13.90 -12.02 8.89
CA GLY A 196 14.60 -11.46 10.05
C GLY A 196 14.28 -10.00 10.36
N GLY A 197 13.53 -9.30 9.50
CA GLY A 197 13.01 -7.95 9.77
C GLY A 197 11.62 -8.04 10.40
N SER A 198 11.57 -8.33 11.70
CA SER A 198 10.37 -8.20 12.56
C SER A 198 10.79 -7.52 13.85
#